data_AF-A0A822XES3-F1
#
_entry.id   AF-A0A822XES3-F1
#
_cell.length_a   1.000
_cell.length_b   1.000
_cell.length_c   1.000
_cell.angle_alpha   90.00
_cell.angle_beta   90.00
_cell.angle_gamma   90.00
#
_symmetry.space_group_name_H-M   'P 1'
#
loop_
_entity.id
_entity.type
_entity.pdbx_description
1 polymer ?
#
loop_
_entity_poly.entity_id
_entity_poly.type
_entity_poly.pdbx_seq_one_letter_code
_entity_poly.pdbx_strand_id
1 'polypeptide(L)'
;MPEEKQPLSLSPPSSLEHHRQGGEGQEGDISLSSSIDAVLRFFKNVGISEDVPEGAQINDYLSHLIRSFLKVDRIERGRITCILTPSPPLLNYYGSLHGGVVACVAELIAIACARTVSAPENKELFLGELATSYLSTAGRNVSPSLPNLGSFYF
;
A
#
# COMPACT_ATOMS: atom_id res chain seq x y z
N MET A 1 -10.41 16.66 -81.88
CA MET A 1 -9.34 16.29 -82.82
C MET A 1 -9.12 17.46 -83.76
N PRO A 2 -7.91 17.97 -83.99
CA PRO A 2 -6.56 17.57 -83.52
C PRO A 2 -5.97 18.69 -82.58
N GLU A 3 -4.72 18.76 -82.11
CA GLU A 3 -3.46 18.09 -82.41
C GLU A 3 -2.55 18.14 -81.15
N GLU A 4 -1.77 17.08 -80.96
CA GLU A 4 -0.78 16.88 -79.90
C GLU A 4 0.57 17.50 -80.29
N LYS A 5 1.27 18.15 -79.35
CA LYS A 5 2.73 18.34 -79.44
C LYS A 5 3.37 18.39 -78.05
N GLN A 6 4.18 17.37 -77.74
CA GLN A 6 5.12 17.26 -76.62
C GLN A 6 6.56 17.42 -77.16
N PRO A 7 7.62 17.48 -76.32
CA PRO A 7 7.85 18.28 -75.10
C PRO A 7 9.26 18.98 -75.16
N LEU A 8 9.60 19.85 -74.21
CA LEU A 8 11.00 20.25 -73.97
C LEU A 8 11.34 20.19 -72.48
N SER A 9 12.34 19.38 -72.16
CA SER A 9 12.83 19.03 -70.83
C SER A 9 13.47 20.21 -70.11
N LEU A 10 13.03 20.49 -68.88
CA LEU A 10 13.69 21.40 -67.94
C LEU A 10 14.59 20.58 -67.00
N SER A 11 15.89 20.86 -67.04
CA SER A 11 16.86 20.34 -66.08
C SER A 11 16.72 21.04 -64.72
N PRO A 12 16.77 20.33 -63.58
CA PRO A 12 16.92 20.96 -62.28
C PRO A 12 18.38 21.35 -62.00
N PRO A 13 18.63 22.49 -61.33
CA PRO A 13 19.96 22.87 -60.88
C PRO A 13 20.38 22.11 -59.59
N SER A 14 21.68 22.19 -59.36
CA SER A 14 22.57 21.39 -58.52
C SER A 14 22.42 21.51 -57.00
N SER A 15 22.46 20.33 -56.36
CA SER A 15 23.09 19.90 -55.11
C SER A 15 23.42 20.90 -53.99
N LEU A 16 22.91 20.62 -52.78
CA LEU A 16 23.62 20.81 -51.51
C LEU A 16 23.21 19.69 -50.53
N GLU A 17 24.22 19.03 -50.00
CA GLU A 17 24.17 17.78 -49.25
C GLU A 17 23.48 17.92 -47.89
N HIS A 18 22.52 17.04 -47.59
CA HIS A 18 22.12 16.78 -46.22
C HIS A 18 22.78 15.48 -45.75
N HIS A 19 23.80 15.68 -44.92
CA HIS A 19 24.55 14.66 -44.23
C HIS A 19 23.59 13.73 -43.48
N ARG A 20 23.54 12.46 -43.89
CA ARG A 20 22.84 11.39 -43.18
C ARG A 20 23.57 11.14 -41.87
N GLN A 21 23.13 11.79 -40.80
CA GLN A 21 23.53 11.45 -39.45
C GLN A 21 22.61 10.34 -38.95
N GLY A 22 23.10 9.09 -39.03
CA GLY A 22 22.52 7.98 -38.29
C GLY A 22 22.74 8.23 -36.80
N GLY A 23 21.71 8.76 -36.13
CA GLY A 23 21.61 8.79 -34.68
C GLY A 23 20.71 7.64 -34.24
N GLU A 24 21.28 6.45 -34.06
CA GLU A 24 20.71 5.50 -33.11
C GLU A 24 20.99 6.07 -31.72
N GLY A 25 19.95 6.37 -30.94
CA GLY A 25 20.11 7.14 -29.70
C GLY A 25 18.93 6.94 -28.75
N GLN A 26 18.77 5.72 -28.24
CA GLN A 26 18.84 5.41 -26.80
C GLN A 26 18.27 6.41 -25.78
N GLU A 27 17.17 7.12 -26.05
CA GLU A 27 16.54 8.02 -25.06
C GLU A 27 15.38 7.36 -24.30
N GLY A 28 14.82 6.25 -24.82
CA GLY A 28 13.73 5.50 -24.20
C GLY A 28 14.15 4.45 -23.15
N ASP A 29 15.33 3.83 -23.32
CA ASP A 29 15.76 2.69 -22.49
C ASP A 29 16.33 3.09 -21.13
N ILE A 30 17.02 4.23 -21.06
CA ILE A 30 17.68 4.71 -19.83
C ILE A 30 16.62 5.15 -18.79
N SER A 31 15.54 5.78 -19.26
CA SER A 31 14.42 6.24 -18.43
C SER A 31 13.62 5.07 -17.85
N LEU A 32 13.40 4.03 -18.66
CA LEU A 32 12.69 2.83 -18.26
C LEU A 32 13.52 1.98 -17.28
N SER A 33 14.82 1.81 -17.54
CA SER A 33 15.75 1.12 -16.63
C SER A 33 15.85 1.81 -15.27
N SER A 34 15.92 3.15 -15.23
CA SER A 34 15.91 3.92 -13.98
C SER A 34 14.61 3.76 -13.18
N SER A 35 13.47 3.73 -13.88
CA SER A 35 12.15 3.52 -13.26
C SER A 35 12.01 2.11 -12.68
N ILE A 36 12.50 1.09 -13.38
CA ILE A 36 12.53 -0.29 -12.89
C ILE A 36 13.38 -0.38 -11.61
N ASP A 37 14.58 0.22 -11.62
CA ASP A 37 15.45 0.24 -10.44
C ASP A 37 14.79 0.90 -9.24
N ALA A 38 14.06 2.01 -9.44
CA ALA A 38 13.33 2.68 -8.38
C ALA A 38 12.24 1.78 -7.78
N VAL A 39 11.48 1.08 -8.62
CA VAL A 39 10.43 0.14 -8.18
C VAL A 39 11.03 -1.07 -7.45
N LEU A 40 12.12 -1.64 -7.97
CA LEU A 40 12.81 -2.76 -7.31
C LEU A 40 13.38 -2.34 -5.94
N ARG A 41 13.96 -1.14 -5.84
CA ARG A 41 14.41 -0.58 -4.55
C ARG A 41 13.23 -0.36 -3.60
N PHE A 42 12.10 0.14 -4.09
CA PHE A 42 10.89 0.27 -3.29
C PHE A 42 10.46 -1.09 -2.72
N PHE A 43 10.36 -2.13 -3.55
CA PHE A 43 9.97 -3.46 -3.10
C PHE A 43 10.93 -4.09 -2.09
N LYS A 44 12.24 -3.86 -2.28
CA LYS A 44 13.25 -4.25 -1.28
C LYS A 44 13.04 -3.52 0.04
N ASN A 45 12.81 -2.21 -0.01
CA ASN A 45 12.66 -1.37 1.18
C ASN A 45 11.38 -1.66 1.98
N VAL A 46 10.28 -2.05 1.31
CA VAL A 46 9.05 -2.47 1.99
C VAL A 46 9.11 -3.93 2.48
N GLY A 47 10.25 -4.60 2.34
CA GLY A 47 10.51 -5.90 2.96
C GLY A 47 9.97 -7.11 2.20
N ILE A 48 9.66 -7.00 0.89
CA ILE A 48 9.25 -8.19 0.09
C ILE A 48 10.34 -9.27 0.06
N SER A 49 11.60 -8.89 0.34
CA SER A 49 12.74 -9.79 0.36
C SER A 49 13.17 -10.24 1.76
N GLU A 50 12.46 -9.84 2.82
CA GLU A 50 12.77 -10.27 4.19
C GLU A 50 12.16 -11.65 4.45
N ASP A 51 12.90 -12.52 5.15
CA ASP A 51 12.38 -13.81 5.57
C ASP A 51 11.26 -13.61 6.59
N VAL A 52 10.20 -14.40 6.44
CA VAL A 52 9.11 -14.45 7.39
C VAL A 52 9.67 -14.98 8.73
N PRO A 53 9.44 -14.31 9.87
CA PRO A 53 9.94 -14.76 11.16
C PRO A 53 9.53 -16.22 11.41
N GLU A 54 10.44 -17.05 11.94
CA GLU A 54 10.17 -18.47 12.19
C GLU A 54 8.92 -18.70 13.06
N GLY A 55 8.60 -17.75 13.95
CA GLY A 55 7.39 -17.76 14.79
C GLY A 55 6.10 -17.33 14.10
N ALA A 56 6.13 -16.82 12.87
CA ALA A 56 4.93 -16.43 12.12
C ALA A 56 4.19 -17.63 11.50
N GLN A 57 4.79 -18.83 11.55
CA GLN A 57 4.16 -20.09 11.16
C GLN A 57 3.16 -20.62 12.20
N ILE A 58 3.01 -19.92 13.33
CA ILE A 58 2.03 -20.24 14.37
C ILE A 58 0.64 -19.80 13.87
N ASN A 59 -0.35 -20.71 13.93
CA ASN A 59 -1.74 -20.36 13.68
C ASN A 59 -2.15 -19.18 14.58
N ASP A 60 -2.90 -18.22 14.04
CA ASP A 60 -3.31 -17.01 14.75
C ASP A 60 -2.17 -16.07 15.22
N TYR A 61 -0.97 -16.18 14.65
CA TYR A 61 0.16 -15.30 14.99
C TYR A 61 -0.22 -13.81 14.95
N LEU A 62 -0.91 -13.37 13.89
CA LEU A 62 -1.32 -11.97 13.76
C LEU A 62 -2.32 -11.58 14.87
N SER A 63 -3.27 -12.44 15.19
CA SER A 63 -4.21 -12.23 16.29
C SER A 63 -3.50 -12.10 17.64
N HIS A 64 -2.47 -12.92 17.90
CA HIS A 64 -1.64 -12.82 19.10
C HIS A 64 -0.81 -11.55 19.13
N LEU A 65 -0.18 -11.20 18.01
CA LEU A 65 0.59 -9.97 17.84
C LEU A 65 -0.27 -8.75 18.15
N ILE A 66 -1.43 -8.63 17.49
CA ILE A 66 -2.36 -7.51 17.69
C ILE A 66 -2.82 -7.42 19.16
N ARG A 67 -3.18 -8.55 19.77
CA ARG A 67 -3.58 -8.59 21.19
C ARG A 67 -2.47 -8.13 22.13
N SER A 68 -1.20 -8.39 21.81
CA SER A 68 -0.06 -7.96 22.64
C SER A 68 0.11 -6.43 22.70
N PHE A 69 -0.43 -5.70 21.72
CA PHE A 69 -0.36 -4.23 21.66
C PHE A 69 -1.71 -3.54 21.96
N LEU A 70 -2.77 -4.31 22.20
CA LEU A 70 -4.08 -3.81 22.58
C LEU A 70 -4.23 -3.82 24.11
N LYS A 71 -4.54 -2.64 24.66
CA LYS A 71 -4.99 -2.52 26.05
C LYS A 71 -6.51 -2.34 26.05
N VAL A 72 -7.22 -3.30 26.62
CA VAL A 72 -8.67 -3.15 26.85
C VAL A 72 -8.88 -2.17 28.01
N ASP A 73 -9.74 -1.18 27.78
CA ASP A 73 -10.11 -0.17 28.79
C ASP A 73 -11.44 -0.54 29.45
N ARG A 74 -12.49 -0.77 28.64
CA ARG A 74 -13.85 -1.06 29.13
C ARG A 74 -14.54 -2.08 28.25
N ILE A 75 -15.28 -2.99 28.88
CA ILE A 75 -16.13 -3.97 28.23
C ILE A 75 -17.56 -3.74 28.72
N GLU A 76 -18.46 -3.49 27.78
CA GLU A 76 -19.89 -3.29 28.01
C GLU A 76 -20.67 -4.16 27.02
N ARG A 77 -21.96 -4.38 27.29
CA ARG A 77 -22.81 -5.14 26.36
C ARG A 77 -22.93 -4.37 25.03
N GLY A 78 -22.41 -4.98 23.96
CA GLY A 78 -22.38 -4.44 22.61
C GLY A 78 -21.26 -3.44 22.35
N ARG A 79 -20.34 -3.22 23.30
CA ARG A 79 -19.32 -2.18 23.17
C ARG A 79 -18.03 -2.56 23.90
N ILE A 80 -16.90 -2.43 23.21
CA ILE A 80 -15.58 -2.61 23.80
C ILE A 80 -14.75 -1.38 23.47
N THR A 81 -14.15 -0.78 24.49
CA THR A 81 -13.20 0.32 24.33
C THR A 81 -11.79 -0.20 24.57
N CYS A 82 -10.88 0.06 23.65
CA CYS A 82 -9.49 -0.36 23.73
C CYS A 82 -8.55 0.73 23.20
N ILE A 83 -7.30 0.66 23.62
CA ILE A 83 -6.20 1.52 23.18
C ILE A 83 -5.20 0.65 22.43
N LEU A 84 -4.89 1.04 21.19
CA LEU A 84 -3.79 0.46 20.42
C LEU A 84 -2.58 1.39 20.51
N THR A 85 -1.43 0.87 20.93
CA THR A 85 -0.19 1.66 20.99
C THR A 85 0.61 1.48 19.70
N PRO A 86 0.87 2.53 18.91
CA PRO A 86 1.71 2.42 17.71
C PRO A 86 3.13 2.01 18.08
N SER A 87 3.54 0.82 17.65
CA SER A 87 4.86 0.23 17.89
C SER A 87 5.46 -0.23 16.56
N PRO A 88 6.79 -0.32 16.40
CA PRO A 88 7.41 -0.66 15.12
C PRO A 88 6.83 -1.90 14.40
N PRO A 89 6.48 -3.01 15.08
CA PRO A 89 5.83 -4.17 14.44
C PRO A 89 4.46 -3.89 13.82
N LEU A 90 3.81 -2.77 14.18
CA LEU A 90 2.48 -2.37 13.70
C LEU A 90 2.52 -1.29 12.63
N LEU A 91 3.69 -0.73 12.34
CA LEU A 91 3.83 0.38 11.41
C LEU A 91 4.13 -0.14 10.00
N ASN A 92 3.66 0.60 9.00
CA ASN A 92 4.12 0.47 7.63
C ASN A 92 5.48 1.14 7.44
N TYR A 93 6.04 0.99 6.23
CA TYR A 93 7.30 1.61 5.83
C TYR A 93 7.37 3.13 6.06
N TYR A 94 6.24 3.83 6.00
CA TYR A 94 6.15 5.27 6.23
C TYR A 94 6.03 5.66 7.71
N GLY A 95 6.13 4.69 8.64
CA GLY A 95 6.07 4.95 10.08
C GLY A 95 4.68 5.27 10.62
N SER A 96 3.62 5.04 9.83
CA SER A 96 2.23 5.10 10.28
C SER A 96 1.66 3.69 10.45
N LEU A 97 0.58 3.52 11.20
CA LEU A 97 -0.08 2.23 11.39
C LEU A 97 -0.38 1.56 10.05
N HIS A 98 -0.01 0.29 9.94
CA HIS A 98 -0.28 -0.51 8.76
C HIS A 98 -1.80 -0.67 8.58
N GLY A 99 -2.32 -0.50 7.35
CA GLY A 99 -3.76 -0.59 7.10
C GLY A 99 -4.34 -1.94 7.55
N GLY A 100 -3.65 -3.03 7.23
CA GLY A 100 -4.01 -4.37 7.68
C GLY A 100 -4.05 -4.53 9.22
N VAL A 101 -3.22 -3.81 9.98
CA VAL A 101 -3.26 -3.84 11.45
C VAL A 101 -4.57 -3.22 11.95
N VAL A 102 -4.98 -2.08 11.37
CA VAL A 102 -6.25 -1.43 11.72
C VAL A 102 -7.43 -2.34 11.39
N ALA A 103 -7.42 -3.00 10.23
CA ALA A 103 -8.45 -3.96 9.85
C ALA A 103 -8.53 -5.16 10.81
N CYS A 104 -7.39 -5.74 11.21
CA CYS A 104 -7.36 -6.84 12.18
C CYS A 104 -7.86 -6.43 13.57
N VAL A 105 -7.57 -5.21 14.01
CA VAL A 105 -8.12 -4.68 15.27
C VAL A 105 -9.64 -4.53 15.16
N ALA A 106 -10.13 -3.98 14.04
CA ALA A 106 -11.57 -3.82 13.81
C ALA A 106 -12.29 -5.18 13.80
N GLU A 107 -11.74 -6.19 13.12
CA GLU A 107 -12.25 -7.57 13.14
C GLU A 107 -12.30 -8.14 14.56
N LEU A 108 -11.18 -8.06 15.29
CA LEU A 108 -11.08 -8.62 16.63
C LEU A 108 -12.12 -7.99 17.57
N ILE A 109 -12.24 -6.67 17.54
CA ILE A 109 -13.17 -5.93 18.39
C ILE A 109 -14.61 -6.16 17.96
N ALA A 110 -14.92 -6.23 16.67
CA ALA A 110 -16.26 -6.54 16.17
C ALA A 110 -16.74 -7.92 16.66
N ILE A 111 -15.89 -8.95 16.53
CA ILE A 111 -16.21 -10.30 17.02
C ILE A 111 -16.36 -10.28 18.54
N ALA A 112 -15.46 -9.59 19.27
CA ALA A 112 -15.55 -9.51 20.72
C ALA A 112 -16.82 -8.76 21.18
N CYS A 113 -17.21 -7.67 20.52
CA CYS A 113 -18.47 -6.97 20.75
C CYS A 113 -19.68 -7.88 20.48
N ALA A 114 -19.68 -8.63 19.38
CA ALA A 114 -20.74 -9.59 19.07
C ALA A 114 -20.88 -10.68 20.16
N ARG A 115 -19.77 -11.11 20.76
CA ARG A 115 -19.79 -12.04 21.92
C ARG A 115 -20.44 -11.45 23.16
N THR A 116 -20.31 -10.14 23.41
CA THR A 116 -20.94 -9.51 24.58
C THR A 116 -22.48 -9.46 24.49
N VAL A 117 -23.06 -9.57 23.29
CA VAL A 117 -24.52 -9.53 23.08
C VAL A 117 -25.14 -10.91 22.85
N SER A 118 -24.34 -11.87 22.38
CA SER A 118 -24.77 -13.22 22.04
C SER A 118 -24.68 -14.13 23.26
N ALA A 119 -25.80 -14.66 23.74
CA ALA A 119 -25.85 -15.73 24.75
C ALA A 119 -26.10 -17.05 24.00
N PRO A 120 -25.07 -17.86 23.65
CA PRO A 120 -24.21 -18.62 24.59
C PRO A 120 -22.71 -18.76 24.17
N GLU A 121 -21.88 -19.24 25.09
CA GLU A 121 -20.40 -19.34 24.97
C GLU A 121 -19.87 -20.32 23.90
N ASN A 122 -20.74 -21.17 23.32
CA ASN A 122 -20.34 -22.28 22.43
C ASN A 122 -20.77 -22.11 20.97
N LYS A 123 -21.14 -20.90 20.53
CA LYS A 123 -21.40 -20.65 19.12
C LYS A 123 -20.18 -20.03 18.47
N GLU A 124 -19.67 -20.68 17.44
CA GLU A 124 -18.68 -20.08 16.56
C GLU A 124 -19.28 -18.84 15.90
N LEU A 125 -18.55 -17.72 16.01
CA LEU A 125 -18.85 -16.48 15.32
C LEU A 125 -17.81 -16.31 14.23
N PHE A 126 -18.28 -16.05 13.02
CA PHE A 126 -17.45 -15.70 11.88
C PHE A 126 -17.82 -14.29 11.41
N LEU A 127 -16.80 -13.51 11.06
CA LEU A 127 -17.02 -12.20 10.44
C LEU A 127 -17.35 -12.42 8.97
N GLY A 128 -18.58 -12.10 8.55
CA GLY A 128 -19.01 -12.28 7.16
C GLY A 128 -18.39 -11.25 6.22
N GLU A 129 -18.37 -9.99 6.64
CA GLU A 129 -17.77 -8.89 5.88
C GLU A 129 -17.18 -7.83 6.82
N LEU A 130 -16.14 -7.14 6.34
CA LEU A 130 -15.51 -6.00 6.99
C LEU A 130 -15.21 -4.92 5.96
N ALA A 131 -15.69 -3.71 6.21
CA ALA A 131 -15.30 -2.52 5.47
C ALA A 131 -14.57 -1.57 6.41
N THR A 132 -13.41 -1.08 5.99
CA THR A 132 -12.59 -0.16 6.78
C THR A 132 -12.20 1.05 5.93
N SER A 133 -12.51 2.24 6.43
CA SER A 133 -12.12 3.52 5.81
C SER A 133 -10.99 4.16 6.63
N TYR A 134 -9.88 4.49 5.96
CA TYR A 134 -8.71 5.11 6.59
C TYR A 134 -8.79 6.63 6.48
N LEU A 135 -9.22 7.29 7.56
CA LEU A 135 -9.50 8.74 7.55
C LEU A 135 -8.29 9.61 7.94
N SER A 136 -7.38 9.07 8.74
CA SER A 136 -6.15 9.75 9.16
C SER A 136 -5.05 8.74 9.42
N THR A 137 -3.81 9.21 9.31
CA THR A 137 -2.66 8.43 9.76
C THR A 137 -2.53 8.53 11.28
N ALA A 138 -2.06 7.46 11.89
CA ALA A 138 -1.60 7.43 13.28
C ALA A 138 -0.23 6.77 13.28
N GLY A 139 0.80 7.45 13.75
CA GLY A 139 2.18 6.96 13.75
C GLY A 139 2.82 7.06 15.13
N ARG A 140 4.13 6.83 15.21
CA ARG A 140 4.88 7.11 16.45
C ARG A 140 4.73 8.58 16.82
N ASN A 141 4.43 8.84 18.09
CA ASN A 141 4.33 10.20 18.63
C ASN A 141 5.72 10.88 18.50
N VAL A 142 5.90 11.77 17.52
CA VAL A 142 7.09 12.62 17.43
C VAL A 142 6.87 13.88 18.28
N SER A 143 6.75 13.71 19.60
CA SER A 143 6.98 14.76 20.64
C SER A 143 6.62 14.24 22.05
N PRO A 144 7.48 14.45 23.08
CA PRO A 144 7.26 14.00 24.46
C PRO A 144 6.32 14.91 25.29
N SER A 145 5.43 15.72 24.69
CA SER A 145 4.67 16.72 25.45
C SER A 145 3.17 16.82 25.17
N LEU A 146 2.56 15.92 24.40
CA LEU A 146 1.10 15.80 24.40
C LEU A 146 0.65 14.34 24.22
N PRO A 147 -0.32 13.86 25.03
CA PRO A 147 -0.92 12.56 24.79
C PRO A 147 -1.92 12.70 23.63
N ASN A 148 -1.44 12.52 22.40
CA ASN A 148 -2.33 12.13 21.31
C ASN A 148 -2.63 10.63 21.48
N LEU A 149 -3.45 10.34 22.49
CA LEU A 149 -4.09 9.05 22.65
C LEU A 149 -5.15 8.96 21.56
N GLY A 150 -4.81 8.34 20.44
CA GLY A 150 -5.80 7.99 19.43
C GLY A 150 -6.79 7.01 20.06
N SER A 151 -7.92 7.52 20.54
CA SER A 151 -9.07 6.69 20.90
C SER A 151 -9.70 6.21 19.60
N PHE A 152 -9.51 4.94 19.29
CA PHE A 152 -10.26 4.29 18.22
C PHE A 152 -11.59 3.83 18.81
N TYR A 153 -12.68 4.39 18.30
CA TYR A 153 -14.03 3.96 18.64
C TYR A 153 -14.44 2.90 17.62
N PHE A 154 -14.70 1.69 18.11
CA PHE A 154 -15.34 0.60 17.38
C PHE A 154 -16.63 0.22 18.11
#